data_AF-A0A950QYZ2-F1
#
_entry.id   AF-A0A950QYZ2-F1
#
_cell.length_a   1.000
_cell.length_b   1.000
_cell.length_c   1.000
_cell.angle_alpha   90.00
_cell.angle_beta   90.00
_cell.angle_gamma   90.00
#
_symmetry.space_group_name_H-M   'P 1'
#
loop_
_entity.id
_entity.type
_entity.pdbx_description
1 polymer ?
#
loop_
_entity_poly.entity_id
_entity_poly.type
_entity_poly.pdbx_seq_one_letter_code
_entity_poly.pdbx_strand_id
1 'polypeptide(L)'
;WVLVGQPGAMQETFGSVCHGAGRVMSRTAVRKGKDAREEQRKLEQNGILVRSESRDGILEELPEAYKNVDEVIEVVHQAGLAKKVARLRPMCVIKG
;
A
#
# COMPACT_ATOMS: atom_id res chain seq x y z
N TRP A 1 5.37 2.80 -5.08
CA TRP A 1 6.20 3.89 -5.62
C TRP A 1 7.66 3.47 -5.62
N VAL A 2 8.44 4.02 -6.54
CA VAL A 2 9.90 4.00 -6.50
C VAL A 2 10.35 5.42 -6.19
N LEU A 3 11.26 5.56 -5.23
CA LEU A 3 11.82 6.82 -4.79
C LEU A 3 13.35 6.74 -4.83
N VAL A 4 13.99 7.91 -4.82
CA VAL A 4 15.44 8.03 -4.61
C VAL A 4 15.69 8.85 -3.35
N GLY A 5 16.62 8.41 -2.50
CA GLY A 5 17.01 9.15 -1.30
C GLY A 5 17.49 10.56 -1.63
N GLN A 6 17.27 11.49 -0.71
CA GLN A 6 17.71 12.89 -0.84
C GLN A 6 18.60 13.28 0.34
N PRO A 7 19.42 14.35 0.22
CA PRO A 7 20.29 14.80 1.31
C PRO A 7 19.55 15.07 2.63
N GLY A 8 18.29 15.53 2.58
CA GLY A 8 17.46 15.74 3.77
C GLY A 8 17.29 14.48 4.61
N ALA A 9 17.21 13.29 3.99
CA ALA A 9 17.13 12.04 4.75
C ALA A 9 18.37 11.80 5.62
N MET A 10 19.57 12.10 5.12
CA MET A 10 20.80 11.97 5.90
C MET A 10 20.89 12.99 7.04
N GLN A 11 20.36 14.20 6.82
CA GLN A 11 20.39 15.30 7.78
C GLN A 11 19.38 15.11 8.92
N GLU A 12 18.19 14.59 8.62
CA GLU A 12 17.06 14.60 9.56
C GLU A 12 16.65 13.22 10.08
N THR A 13 16.97 12.15 9.33
CA THR A 13 16.38 10.82 9.57
C THR A 13 17.40 9.68 9.48
N PHE A 14 18.69 9.98 9.63
CA PHE A 14 19.78 8.98 9.54
C PHE A 14 19.74 8.16 8.24
N GLY A 15 19.38 8.80 7.12
CA GLY A 15 19.29 8.13 5.81
C GLY A 15 18.07 7.22 5.64
N SER A 16 16.99 7.46 6.39
CA SER A 16 15.79 6.61 6.37
C SER A 16 14.57 7.31 5.74
N VAL A 17 13.57 6.52 5.35
CA VAL A 17 12.29 7.01 4.82
C VAL A 17 11.18 5.98 5.11
N CYS A 18 9.92 6.34 4.88
CA CYS A 18 8.78 5.42 5.00
C CYS A 18 8.93 4.18 4.11
N HIS A 19 8.35 3.06 4.57
CA HIS A 19 8.37 1.78 3.84
C HIS A 19 7.11 1.52 3.01
N GLY A 20 6.04 2.29 3.23
CA GLY A 20 4.73 2.09 2.59
C GLY A 20 3.62 2.86 3.30
N ALA A 21 2.37 2.53 2.96
CA ALA A 21 1.19 3.23 3.47
C ALA A 21 0.97 3.10 4.98
N GLY A 22 1.24 1.91 5.54
CA GLY A 22 0.83 1.57 6.90
C GLY A 22 -0.69 1.33 7.02
N ARG A 23 -1.09 0.48 7.97
CA ARG A 23 -2.50 0.13 8.17
C ARG A 23 -3.25 1.22 8.92
N VAL A 24 -4.52 1.41 8.58
CA VAL A 24 -5.50 2.21 9.34
C VAL A 24 -6.52 1.33 10.06
N MET A 25 -6.65 0.07 9.66
CA MET A 25 -7.53 -0.92 10.30
C MET A 25 -6.76 -2.12 10.82
N SER A 26 -7.17 -2.66 11.96
CA SER A 26 -6.68 -3.95 12.43
C SER A 26 -7.09 -5.07 11.45
N ARG A 27 -6.37 -6.19 11.48
CA ARG A 27 -6.70 -7.37 10.64
C ARG A 27 -8.10 -7.90 10.97
N THR A 28 -8.46 -7.94 12.25
CA THR A 28 -9.79 -8.38 12.67
C THR A 28 -10.89 -7.44 12.18
N ALA A 29 -10.64 -6.12 12.22
CA ALA A 29 -11.62 -5.13 11.78
C ALA A 29 -11.91 -5.24 10.27
N VAL A 30 -10.87 -5.35 9.43
CA VAL A 30 -11.06 -5.43 7.97
C VAL A 30 -11.76 -6.72 7.54
N ARG A 31 -11.58 -7.82 8.28
CA ARG A 31 -12.22 -9.11 7.97
C ARG A 31 -13.71 -9.15 8.31
N LYS A 32 -14.21 -8.22 9.15
CA LYS A 32 -15.56 -8.26 9.71
C LYS A 32 -16.58 -7.71 8.70
N GLY A 33 -17.62 -8.50 8.42
CA GLY A 33 -18.75 -8.06 7.59
C GLY A 33 -18.46 -7.95 6.10
N LYS A 34 -17.30 -8.45 5.63
CA LYS A 34 -16.92 -8.44 4.21
C LYS A 34 -16.89 -9.83 3.59
N ASP A 35 -17.40 -9.90 2.37
CA ASP A 35 -17.30 -11.07 1.49
C ASP A 35 -16.06 -10.95 0.60
N ALA A 36 -15.09 -11.85 0.79
CA ALA A 36 -13.85 -11.84 0.03
C ALA A 36 -14.05 -12.03 -1.47
N ARG A 37 -15.08 -12.78 -1.90
CA ARG A 37 -15.36 -12.99 -3.34
C ARG A 37 -15.88 -11.72 -3.98
N GLU A 38 -16.72 -10.97 -3.28
CA GLU A 38 -17.21 -9.67 -3.77
C GLU A 38 -16.06 -8.67 -3.89
N GLU A 39 -15.22 -8.57 -2.85
CA GLU A 39 -14.07 -7.67 -2.86
C GLU A 39 -13.02 -8.06 -3.92
N GLN A 40 -12.78 -9.36 -4.12
CA GLN A 40 -11.94 -9.83 -5.21
C GLN A 40 -12.49 -9.40 -6.57
N ARG A 41 -13.81 -9.55 -6.81
CA ARG A 41 -14.44 -9.10 -8.07
C ARG A 41 -14.28 -7.60 -8.29
N LYS A 42 -14.40 -6.78 -7.24
CA LYS A 42 -14.16 -5.32 -7.32
C LYS A 42 -12.74 -5.01 -7.76
N LEU A 43 -11.74 -5.73 -7.24
CA LEU A 43 -10.34 -5.56 -7.65
C LEU A 43 -10.12 -6.02 -9.09
N GLU A 44 -10.71 -7.15 -9.49
CA GLU A 44 -10.62 -7.68 -10.86
C GLU A 44 -11.29 -6.74 -11.88
N GLN A 45 -12.43 -6.11 -11.54
CA GLN A 45 -13.06 -5.06 -12.35
C GLN A 45 -12.18 -3.82 -12.55
N ASN A 46 -11.28 -3.54 -11.60
CA ASN A 46 -10.28 -2.47 -11.71
C ASN A 46 -9.00 -2.91 -12.46
N GLY A 47 -9.01 -4.10 -13.06
CA GLY A 47 -7.88 -4.67 -13.82
C GLY A 47 -6.79 -5.27 -12.92
N ILE A 48 -7.11 -5.61 -11.68
CA ILE A 48 -6.17 -6.18 -10.70
C ILE A 48 -6.57 -7.61 -10.38
N LEU A 49 -5.84 -8.59 -10.90
CA LEU A 49 -6.07 -10.00 -10.62
C LEU A 49 -5.56 -10.37 -9.23
N VAL A 50 -6.42 -10.87 -8.35
CA VAL A 50 -6.00 -11.26 -6.99
C VAL A 50 -6.12 -12.77 -6.80
N ARG A 51 -5.08 -13.40 -6.27
CA ARG A 51 -5.06 -14.82 -5.91
C ARG A 51 -4.54 -14.97 -4.49
N SER A 52 -5.25 -15.76 -3.69
CA SER A 52 -4.88 -16.04 -2.30
C SER A 52 -5.31 -17.44 -1.91
N GLU A 53 -4.53 -18.12 -1.07
CA GLU A 53 -4.90 -19.43 -0.50
C GLU A 53 -6.05 -19.31 0.50
N SER A 54 -6.12 -18.18 1.21
CA SER A 54 -7.12 -17.94 2.23
C SER A 54 -8.02 -16.75 1.87
N ARG A 55 -9.27 -16.84 2.35
CA ARG A 55 -10.23 -15.72 2.37
C ARG A 55 -9.61 -14.48 3.01
N ASP A 56 -8.91 -14.69 4.12
CA ASP A 56 -8.37 -13.62 4.94
C ASP A 56 -7.21 -12.89 4.24
N GLY A 57 -6.41 -13.60 3.44
CA GLY A 57 -5.37 -12.99 2.60
C GLY A 57 -5.94 -11.99 1.59
N ILE A 58 -7.14 -12.24 1.05
CA ILE A 58 -7.82 -11.26 0.17
C ILE A 58 -8.28 -10.03 0.97
N LEU A 59 -8.92 -10.26 2.12
CA LEU A 59 -9.51 -9.19 2.92
C LEU A 59 -8.46 -8.29 3.58
N GLU A 60 -7.26 -8.80 3.86
CA GLU A 60 -6.19 -7.99 4.43
C GLU A 60 -5.53 -7.03 3.45
N GLU A 61 -5.64 -7.30 2.14
CA GLU A 61 -5.07 -6.52 1.04
C GLU A 61 -6.04 -5.48 0.47
N LEU A 62 -7.23 -5.32 1.08
CA LEU A 62 -8.18 -4.31 0.64
C LEU A 62 -7.59 -2.91 0.78
N PRO A 63 -7.75 -2.02 -0.23
CA PRO A 63 -7.17 -0.68 -0.20
C PRO A 63 -7.51 0.12 1.07
N GLU A 64 -8.74 -0.01 1.58
CA GLU A 64 -9.23 0.66 2.79
C GLU A 64 -8.57 0.20 4.10
N ALA A 65 -7.87 -0.94 4.09
CA ALA A 65 -7.11 -1.40 5.24
C ALA A 65 -5.88 -0.52 5.52
N TYR A 66 -5.44 0.22 4.52
CA TYR A 66 -4.21 1.00 4.50
C TYR A 66 -4.48 2.49 4.29
N LYS A 67 -3.51 3.33 4.67
CA LYS A 67 -3.53 4.76 4.30
C LYS A 67 -3.43 4.90 2.78
N ASN A 68 -3.78 6.08 2.29
CA ASN A 68 -3.44 6.44 0.93
C ASN A 68 -1.92 6.55 0.78
N VAL A 69 -1.31 5.65 0.00
CA VAL A 69 0.14 5.64 -0.21
C VAL A 69 0.62 6.90 -0.92
N ASP A 70 -0.20 7.51 -1.80
CA ASP A 70 0.19 8.71 -2.53
C ASP A 70 0.38 9.89 -1.56
N GLU A 71 -0.44 10.00 -0.52
CA GLU A 71 -0.29 11.02 0.54
C GLU A 71 0.96 10.80 1.38
N VAL A 72 1.25 9.56 1.78
CA VAL A 72 2.47 9.24 2.54
C VAL A 72 3.72 9.60 1.71
N ILE A 73 3.69 9.32 0.41
CA ILE A 73 4.79 9.66 -0.50
C ILE A 73 4.91 11.17 -0.72
N GLU A 74 3.79 11.90 -0.77
CA GLU A 74 3.82 13.37 -0.85
C GLU A 74 4.55 13.98 0.34
N VAL A 75 4.27 13.52 1.56
CA VAL A 75 4.89 14.05 2.78
C VAL A 75 6.41 13.90 2.73
N VAL A 76 6.93 12.70 2.45
CA VAL A 76 8.39 12.48 2.42
C VAL A 76 9.07 13.17 1.23
N HIS A 77 8.30 13.46 0.17
CA HIS A 77 8.77 14.23 -0.97
C HIS A 77 8.92 15.72 -0.65
N GLN A 78 7.88 16.31 -0.07
CA GLN A 78 7.88 17.73 0.32
C GLN A 78 8.85 18.00 1.48
N ALA A 79 9.04 17.04 2.38
CA ALA A 79 10.05 17.10 3.44
C ALA A 79 11.50 16.97 2.91
N GLY A 80 11.71 16.77 1.60
CA GLY A 80 13.06 16.66 1.03
C GLY A 80 13.82 15.41 1.48
N LEU A 81 13.12 14.38 1.99
CA LEU A 81 13.73 13.12 2.44
C LEU A 81 13.93 12.14 1.29
N ALA A 82 12.98 12.09 0.35
CA ALA A 82 13.08 11.26 -0.85
C ALA A 82 12.40 11.92 -2.05
N LYS A 83 12.89 11.68 -3.27
CA LYS A 83 12.29 12.21 -4.50
C LYS A 83 11.50 11.12 -5.22
N LYS A 84 10.29 11.47 -5.70
CA LYS A 84 9.45 10.59 -6.53
C LYS A 84 10.17 10.25 -7.84
N VAL A 85 10.25 8.96 -8.17
CA VAL A 85 10.85 8.48 -9.43
C VAL A 85 9.78 7.84 -10.32
N ALA A 86 9.02 6.88 -9.79
CA ALA A 86 7.98 6.20 -10.56
C ALA A 86 6.81 5.78 -9.66
N ARG A 87 5.59 5.84 -10.21
CA ARG A 87 4.40 5.22 -9.62
C ARG A 87 4.11 3.92 -10.35
N LEU A 88 3.88 2.86 -9.58
CA LEU A 88 3.54 1.55 -10.11
C LEU A 88 2.06 1.29 -9.85
N ARG A 89 1.37 0.65 -10.80
CA ARG A 89 0.00 0.16 -10.64
C ARG A 89 0.02 -1.37 -10.70
N PRO A 90 -0.55 -2.08 -9.72
CA PRO A 90 -0.58 -3.53 -9.75
C PRO A 90 -1.47 -4.02 -10.89
N MET A 91 -1.05 -5.13 -11.52
CA MET A 91 -1.87 -5.90 -12.47
C MET A 91 -2.30 -7.24 -11.87
N CYS A 92 -1.45 -7.82 -11.02
CA CYS A 92 -1.74 -9.04 -10.30
C CYS A 92 -1.15 -8.99 -8.89
N VAL A 93 -1.87 -9.54 -7.91
CA VAL A 93 -1.47 -9.72 -6.52
C VAL A 93 -1.65 -11.19 -6.17
N ILE A 94 -0.57 -11.85 -5.75
CA ILE A 94 -0.58 -13.23 -5.26
C ILE A 94 -0.18 -13.19 -3.79
N LYS A 95 -1.05 -13.70 -2.92
CA LYS A 95 -0.92 -13.61 -1.47
C LYS A 95 -0.96 -15.00 -0.83
N GLY A 96 0.03 -15.29 0.01
CA GLY A 96 0.01 -16.41 0.97
C GLY A 96 -0.65 -16.00 2.28
#